data_AF-A0A1B6HGX5-F1
#
_entry.id   AF-A0A1B6HGX5-F1
#
_cell.length_a   1.000
_cell.length_b   1.000
_cell.length_c   1.000
_cell.angle_alpha   90.00
_cell.angle_beta   90.00
_cell.angle_gamma   90.00
#
_symmetry.space_group_name_H-M   'P 1'
#
loop_
_entity.id
_entity.type
_entity.pdbx_description
1 polymer ?
#
loop_
_entity_poly.entity_id
_entity_poly.type
_entity_poly.pdbx_seq_one_letter_code
_entity_poly.pdbx_strand_id
1 'polypeptide(L)'
;MNPPEEIPDAFTPQVHNDQFGYFTGHYLDHAGAALYPRGLVAAISNDLCENFNSNPHSNKFCVEAINNIRQRVLHHFNTDVANYSVIFTSGATEAIKIVADTFDYPGITVNAPIDLTGDRTGGDLVYLDQNHTSVLGMRNVDNIKKNNVLVKTVTKEFVIGLIFERQKEERNSQFDIMLKDKREELTENLRMKKMRETPRDSYRGNSLFVYPAQ
;
A
#
# COMPACT_ATOMS: atom_id res chain seq x y z
N MET A 1 -7.39 40.82 -6.81
CA MET A 1 -6.79 39.56 -6.33
C MET A 1 -5.31 39.64 -6.64
N ASN A 2 -4.46 39.65 -5.62
CA ASN A 2 -3.03 39.42 -5.87
C ASN A 2 -2.89 38.01 -6.47
N PRO A 3 -2.00 37.82 -7.46
CA PRO A 3 -1.68 36.47 -7.91
C PRO A 3 -1.23 35.64 -6.70
N PRO A 4 -1.49 34.32 -6.68
CA PRO A 4 -0.91 33.46 -5.65
C PRO A 4 0.61 33.69 -5.66
N GLU A 5 1.20 33.95 -4.49
CA GLU A 5 2.66 34.01 -4.35
C GLU A 5 3.22 32.74 -5.00
N GLU A 6 4.04 32.92 -6.04
CA GLU A 6 4.79 31.81 -6.62
C GLU A 6 5.58 31.17 -5.48
N ILE A 7 5.26 29.91 -5.19
CA ILE A 7 6.04 29.12 -4.25
C ILE A 7 7.46 29.13 -4.82
N PRO A 8 8.46 29.74 -4.13
CA PRO A 8 9.80 29.84 -4.65
C PRO A 8 10.28 28.44 -5.02
N ASP A 9 10.90 28.29 -6.19
CA ASP A 9 11.45 27.00 -6.60
C ASP A 9 12.37 26.47 -5.48
N ALA A 10 11.92 25.41 -4.81
CA ALA A 10 12.57 24.87 -3.62
C ALA A 10 13.95 24.27 -3.94
N PHE A 11 14.33 24.21 -5.21
CA PHE A 11 15.57 23.62 -5.71
C PHE A 11 16.53 24.62 -6.35
N THR A 12 16.44 25.92 -6.03
CA THR A 12 17.50 26.85 -6.45
C THR A 12 18.88 26.40 -5.91
N PRO A 13 19.98 26.64 -6.67
CA PRO A 13 21.33 26.34 -6.19
C PRO A 13 21.66 27.01 -4.86
N GLN A 14 21.08 28.19 -4.60
CA GLN A 14 21.23 28.91 -3.35
C GLN A 14 20.59 28.15 -2.18
N VAL A 15 19.31 27.76 -2.30
CA VAL A 15 18.62 26.95 -1.27
C VAL A 15 19.35 25.62 -1.06
N HIS A 16 19.79 24.97 -2.13
CA HIS A 16 20.56 23.74 -2.03
C HIS A 16 21.85 23.95 -1.23
N ASN A 17 22.61 24.99 -1.51
CA ASN A 17 23.86 25.27 -0.80
C ASN A 17 23.61 25.66 0.67
N ASP A 18 22.56 26.41 0.95
CA ASP A 18 22.18 26.81 2.32
C ASP A 18 21.78 25.60 3.17
N GLN A 19 21.07 24.64 2.57
CA GLN A 19 20.58 23.45 3.27
C GLN A 19 21.60 22.31 3.32
N PHE A 20 22.40 22.10 2.27
CA PHE A 20 23.25 20.91 2.10
C PHE A 20 24.75 21.23 1.93
N GLY A 21 25.15 22.50 1.96
CA GLY A 21 26.56 22.93 1.76
C GLY A 21 27.52 22.56 2.89
N TYR A 22 27.09 21.77 3.89
CA TYR A 22 27.98 21.15 4.86
C TYR A 22 28.74 19.95 4.27
N PHE A 23 28.29 19.42 3.14
CA PHE A 23 29.00 18.37 2.39
C PHE A 23 29.65 18.99 1.15
N THR A 24 30.89 18.57 0.84
CA THR A 24 31.61 18.97 -0.38
C THR A 24 31.80 17.75 -1.28
N GLY A 25 31.42 17.86 -2.55
CA GLY A 25 31.54 16.79 -3.55
C GLY A 25 30.19 16.28 -4.07
N HIS A 26 30.21 15.10 -4.71
CA HIS A 26 29.02 14.45 -5.26
C HIS A 26 28.54 13.33 -4.32
N TYR A 27 27.32 13.47 -3.80
CA TYR A 27 26.70 12.44 -2.96
C TYR A 27 25.85 11.51 -3.84
N LEU A 28 26.31 10.27 -4.03
CA LEU A 28 25.70 9.29 -4.93
C LEU A 28 24.99 8.13 -4.19
N ASP A 29 24.61 8.36 -2.93
CA ASP A 29 23.97 7.34 -2.05
C ASP A 29 22.57 7.76 -1.57
N HIS A 30 21.93 8.69 -2.30
CA HIS A 30 20.62 9.23 -1.91
C HIS A 30 19.50 8.17 -1.83
N ALA A 31 19.63 7.09 -2.61
CA ALA A 31 18.70 5.97 -2.58
C ALA A 31 18.83 5.12 -1.31
N GLY A 32 20.02 5.07 -0.70
CA GLY A 32 20.26 4.36 0.56
C GLY A 32 19.94 5.22 1.77
N ALA A 33 20.40 6.48 1.76
CA ALA A 33 20.12 7.46 2.80
C ALA A 33 20.10 8.87 2.21
N ALA A 34 19.03 9.63 2.44
CA ALA A 34 19.01 11.03 2.03
C ALA A 34 19.87 11.89 2.98
N LEU A 35 20.53 12.91 2.44
CA LEU A 35 21.12 13.98 3.25
C LEU A 35 20.01 14.75 3.97
N TYR A 36 20.27 15.14 5.21
CA TYR A 36 19.34 15.97 5.98
C TYR A 36 19.59 17.45 5.70
N PRO A 37 18.56 18.29 5.50
CA PRO A 37 18.76 19.72 5.34
C PRO A 37 19.18 20.35 6.68
N ARG A 38 20.12 21.30 6.66
CA ARG A 38 20.60 22.00 7.87
C ARG A 38 19.47 22.67 8.63
N GLY A 39 18.50 23.25 7.91
CA GLY A 39 17.32 23.88 8.51
C GLY A 39 16.46 22.90 9.32
N LEU A 40 16.36 21.63 8.90
CA LEU A 40 15.62 20.62 9.65
C LEU A 40 16.30 20.31 10.99
N VAL A 41 17.62 20.14 10.99
CA VAL A 41 18.37 19.89 12.23
C VAL A 41 18.27 21.08 13.18
N ALA A 42 18.42 22.30 12.67
CA ALA A 42 18.28 23.52 13.46
C ALA A 42 16.86 23.65 14.04
N ALA A 43 15.82 23.42 13.23
CA ALA A 43 14.43 23.50 13.69
C ALA A 43 14.10 22.47 14.77
N ILE A 44 14.54 21.21 14.61
CA ILE A 44 14.35 20.17 15.62
C ILE A 44 15.11 20.52 16.90
N SER A 45 16.35 20.99 16.79
CA SER A 45 17.14 21.38 17.96
C SER A 45 16.48 22.51 18.74
N ASN A 46 16.02 23.55 18.04
CA ASN A 46 15.34 24.68 18.68
C ASN A 46 14.03 24.23 19.34
N ASP A 47 13.22 23.42 18.65
CA ASP A 47 11.97 22.88 19.22
C ASP A 47 12.22 22.09 20.51
N LEU A 48 13.23 21.21 20.52
CA LEU A 48 13.58 20.42 21.70
C LEU A 48 14.13 21.26 22.86
N CYS A 49 14.81 22.38 22.58
CA CYS A 49 15.37 23.26 23.60
C CYS A 49 14.34 24.26 24.15
N GLU A 50 13.40 24.72 23.33
CA GLU A 50 12.46 25.79 23.68
C GLU A 50 11.10 25.26 24.16
N ASN A 51 10.69 24.06 23.72
CA ASN A 51 9.37 23.49 24.03
C ASN A 51 9.46 22.31 24.99
N PHE A 52 8.55 22.29 25.98
CA PHE A 52 8.39 21.16 26.87
C PHE A 52 7.53 20.06 26.22
N ASN A 53 8.20 19.18 25.48
CA ASN A 53 7.60 18.00 24.86
C ASN A 53 7.51 16.86 25.89
N SER A 54 6.34 16.69 26.48
CA SER A 54 6.07 15.65 27.49
C SER A 54 5.22 14.51 26.95
N ASN A 55 4.93 13.52 27.78
CA ASN A 55 4.18 12.35 27.36
C ASN A 55 2.80 12.77 26.80
N PRO A 56 2.45 12.39 25.55
CA PRO A 56 1.17 12.76 24.94
C PRO A 56 -0.04 12.25 25.72
N HIS A 57 0.09 11.21 26.55
CA HIS A 57 -0.99 10.78 27.46
C HIS A 57 -1.28 11.77 28.59
N SER A 58 -0.37 12.71 28.85
CA SER A 58 -0.47 13.72 29.92
C SER A 58 -0.52 15.17 29.41
N ASN A 59 -0.27 15.41 28.12
CA ASN A 59 -0.18 16.75 27.55
C ASN A 59 -0.96 16.86 26.23
N LYS A 60 -2.02 17.67 26.25
CA LYS A 60 -2.89 17.90 25.09
C LYS A 60 -2.17 18.55 23.91
N PHE A 61 -1.20 19.43 24.18
CA PHE A 61 -0.42 20.09 23.11
C PHE A 61 0.40 19.06 22.32
N CYS A 62 1.00 18.08 22.99
CA CYS A 62 1.73 17.01 22.33
C CYS A 62 0.79 16.11 21.50
N VAL A 63 -0.43 15.84 21.98
CA VAL A 63 -1.46 15.12 21.19
C VAL A 63 -1.84 15.90 19.94
N GLU A 64 -2.06 17.21 20.07
CA GLU A 64 -2.41 18.08 18.94
C GLU A 64 -1.28 18.17 17.92
N ALA A 65 -0.02 18.29 18.35
CA ALA A 65 1.15 18.24 17.48
C ALA A 65 1.21 16.94 16.68
N ILE A 66 0.99 15.78 17.33
CA ILE A 66 0.93 14.48 16.65
C ILE A 66 -0.21 14.45 15.63
N ASN A 67 -1.39 14.98 15.97
CA ASN A 67 -2.53 15.01 15.05
C ASN A 67 -2.27 15.92 13.83
N ASN A 68 -1.61 17.07 14.03
CA ASN A 68 -1.21 17.95 12.93
C ASN A 68 -0.21 17.25 11.99
N ILE A 69 0.73 16.46 12.53
CA ILE A 69 1.65 15.66 11.71
C ILE A 69 0.87 14.62 10.90
N ARG A 70 -0.12 13.93 11.50
CA ARG A 70 -0.96 12.98 10.75
C ARG A 70 -1.67 13.64 9.58
N GLN A 71 -2.25 14.82 9.77
CA GLN A 71 -2.91 15.55 8.69
C GLN A 71 -1.94 15.92 7.57
N ARG A 72 -0.72 16.36 7.90
CA ARG A 72 0.32 16.66 6.90
C ARG A 72 0.72 15.44 6.10
N VAL A 73 0.84 14.27 6.74
CA VAL A 73 1.15 13.00 6.06
C VAL A 73 0.01 12.62 5.10
N LEU A 74 -1.25 12.68 5.54
CA LEU A 74 -2.40 12.38 4.68
C LEU A 74 -2.47 13.32 3.48
N HIS A 75 -2.26 14.61 3.71
CA HIS A 75 -2.22 15.61 2.65
C HIS A 75 -1.09 15.35 1.65
N HIS A 76 0.11 14.95 2.11
CA HIS A 76 1.22 14.58 1.24
C HIS A 76 0.86 13.42 0.29
N PHE A 77 0.05 12.47 0.75
CA PHE A 77 -0.47 11.36 -0.05
C PHE A 77 -1.82 11.66 -0.74
N ASN A 78 -2.24 12.94 -0.81
CA ASN A 78 -3.50 13.37 -1.41
C ASN A 78 -4.73 12.60 -0.87
N THR A 79 -4.78 12.41 0.45
CA THR A 79 -5.85 11.65 1.12
C THR A 79 -6.27 12.32 2.43
N ASP A 80 -7.23 11.73 3.15
CA ASP A 80 -7.82 12.28 4.38
C ASP A 80 -8.10 11.20 5.44
N VAL A 81 -8.57 11.65 6.60
CA VAL A 81 -8.91 10.80 7.76
C VAL A 81 -10.16 9.96 7.56
N ALA A 82 -10.99 10.26 6.56
CA ALA A 82 -12.18 9.47 6.27
C ALA A 82 -11.80 8.19 5.51
N ASN A 83 -10.74 8.25 4.71
CA ASN A 83 -10.28 7.13 3.90
C ASN A 83 -9.11 6.36 4.54
N TYR A 84 -8.20 7.04 5.24
CA TYR A 84 -6.97 6.43 5.76
C TYR A 84 -6.64 6.88 7.18
N SER A 85 -5.88 6.03 7.88
CA SER A 85 -5.30 6.32 9.19
C SER A 85 -3.79 6.34 9.11
N VAL A 86 -3.13 7.21 9.90
CA VAL A 86 -1.66 7.30 9.97
C VAL A 86 -1.17 6.63 11.25
N ILE A 87 -0.37 5.58 11.06
CA ILE A 87 0.31 4.84 12.13
C ILE A 87 1.80 5.14 12.03
N PHE A 88 2.35 5.75 13.08
CA PHE A 88 3.79 5.98 13.18
C PHE A 88 4.48 4.68 13.59
N THR A 89 5.58 4.37 12.90
CA THR A 89 6.43 3.21 13.17
C THR A 89 7.88 3.67 13.24
N SER A 90 8.76 2.85 13.81
CA SER A 90 10.21 3.09 13.83
C SER A 90 10.85 3.10 12.43
N GLY A 91 10.14 2.62 11.41
CA GLY A 91 10.56 2.68 10.01
C GLY A 91 9.79 1.71 9.12
N ALA A 92 10.12 1.72 7.82
CA ALA A 92 9.44 0.91 6.81
C ALA A 92 9.42 -0.59 7.14
N THR A 93 10.51 -1.13 7.68
CA THR A 93 10.60 -2.55 8.06
C THR A 93 9.60 -2.93 9.15
N GLU A 94 9.39 -2.07 10.17
CA GLU A 94 8.40 -2.34 11.21
C GLU A 94 6.97 -2.21 10.66
N ALA A 95 6.71 -1.21 9.83
CA ALA A 95 5.42 -1.06 9.14
C ALA A 95 5.07 -2.32 8.32
N ILE A 96 6.01 -2.81 7.52
CA ILE A 96 5.87 -4.04 6.73
C ILE A 96 5.60 -5.25 7.63
N LYS A 97 6.32 -5.37 8.75
CA LYS A 97 6.11 -6.45 9.72
C LYS A 97 4.70 -6.39 10.32
N ILE A 98 4.24 -5.21 10.76
CA ILE A 98 2.89 -5.04 11.33
C ILE A 98 1.82 -5.47 10.32
N VAL A 99 1.97 -5.09 9.05
CA VAL A 99 1.04 -5.52 8.00
C VAL A 99 1.05 -7.05 7.87
N ALA A 100 2.24 -7.67 7.77
CA ALA A 100 2.35 -9.12 7.67
C ALA A 100 1.75 -9.85 8.89
N ASP A 101 1.97 -9.34 10.10
CA ASP A 101 1.51 -9.94 11.36
C ASP A 101 0.01 -9.77 11.60
N THR A 102 -0.60 -8.71 11.07
CA THR A 102 -2.03 -8.41 11.33
C THR A 102 -2.95 -8.75 10.16
N PHE A 103 -2.41 -9.06 8.99
CA PHE A 103 -3.22 -9.41 7.81
C PHE A 103 -4.01 -10.71 8.02
N ASP A 104 -5.30 -10.66 7.68
CA ASP A 104 -6.23 -11.78 7.84
C ASP A 104 -6.12 -12.75 6.66
N TYR A 105 -5.07 -13.57 6.63
CA TYR A 105 -4.88 -14.60 5.59
C TYR A 105 -6.00 -15.66 5.53
N PRO A 106 -6.53 -16.17 6.66
CA PRO A 106 -7.62 -17.14 6.64
C PRO A 106 -8.90 -16.62 5.97
N GLY A 107 -9.16 -15.31 6.04
CA GLY A 107 -10.30 -14.66 5.41
C GLY A 107 -11.66 -15.05 6.01
N ILE A 108 -12.73 -14.81 5.24
CA ILE A 108 -14.12 -15.01 5.67
C ILE A 108 -14.72 -16.26 5.01
N THR A 109 -15.49 -17.03 5.78
CA THR A 109 -16.38 -18.08 5.31
C THR A 109 -17.49 -17.50 4.41
N VAL A 110 -17.59 -17.91 3.14
CA VAL A 110 -18.66 -17.51 2.18
C VAL A 110 -19.29 -18.75 1.53
N ASN A 111 -20.60 -18.90 1.41
CA ASN A 111 -21.26 -20.10 0.85
C ASN A 111 -20.99 -20.36 -0.67
N ALA A 112 -20.37 -21.48 -1.07
CA ALA A 112 -20.12 -21.88 -2.47
C ALA A 112 -19.87 -23.42 -2.67
N PRO A 113 -19.93 -23.97 -3.91
CA PRO A 113 -19.99 -25.42 -4.17
C PRO A 113 -18.71 -26.21 -3.87
N ILE A 114 -18.92 -27.45 -3.41
CA ILE A 114 -17.92 -28.44 -3.01
C ILE A 114 -17.29 -29.08 -4.27
N ASP A 115 -16.18 -28.53 -4.74
CA ASP A 115 -15.18 -29.34 -5.48
C ASP A 115 -13.74 -28.85 -5.25
N LEU A 116 -13.50 -28.14 -4.13
CA LEU A 116 -12.17 -27.68 -3.72
C LEU A 116 -11.65 -28.46 -2.51
N THR A 117 -11.90 -29.76 -2.45
CA THR A 117 -11.28 -30.70 -1.49
C THR A 117 -9.79 -30.95 -1.79
N GLY A 118 -9.09 -29.93 -2.29
CA GLY A 118 -7.64 -29.85 -2.36
C GLY A 118 -7.15 -28.88 -1.30
N ASP A 119 -6.87 -29.41 -0.11
CA ASP A 119 -5.78 -29.02 0.80
C ASP A 119 -5.18 -27.60 0.58
N ARG A 120 -5.95 -26.55 0.94
CA ARG A 120 -5.53 -25.22 1.43
C ARG A 120 -6.63 -24.17 1.20
N THR A 121 -7.29 -23.76 2.28
CA THR A 121 -8.29 -22.68 2.31
C THR A 121 -7.74 -21.34 2.81
N GLY A 122 -6.45 -21.27 3.14
CA GLY A 122 -5.77 -20.03 3.56
C GLY A 122 -5.26 -19.22 2.38
N GLY A 123 -5.23 -17.89 2.52
CA GLY A 123 -4.69 -17.02 1.50
C GLY A 123 -3.16 -17.02 1.44
N ASP A 124 -2.63 -16.39 0.40
CA ASP A 124 -1.20 -16.42 0.07
C ASP A 124 -0.48 -15.12 0.44
N LEU A 125 0.82 -15.20 0.69
CA LEU A 125 1.73 -14.05 0.63
C LEU A 125 2.48 -14.10 -0.71
N VAL A 126 2.31 -13.07 -1.54
CA VAL A 126 2.94 -13.00 -2.87
C VAL A 126 3.80 -11.74 -2.96
N TYR A 127 5.05 -11.88 -3.38
CA TYR A 127 5.95 -10.74 -3.59
C TYR A 127 6.82 -10.94 -4.84
N LEU A 128 7.28 -9.82 -5.43
CA LEU A 128 8.28 -9.87 -6.51
C LEU A 128 9.61 -10.45 -6.02
N ASP A 129 10.31 -11.15 -6.91
CA ASP A 129 11.69 -11.61 -6.71
C ASP A 129 12.68 -10.46 -6.44
N GLN A 130 12.45 -9.28 -7.04
CA GLN A 130 13.28 -8.07 -6.89
C GLN A 130 12.82 -7.14 -5.74
N ASN A 131 12.28 -7.68 -4.65
CA ASN A 131 11.87 -6.88 -3.50
C ASN A 131 13.00 -6.65 -2.48
N HIS A 132 12.90 -5.54 -1.73
CA HIS A 132 13.82 -5.26 -0.62
C HIS A 132 13.77 -6.37 0.45
N THR A 133 14.89 -6.62 1.13
CA THR A 133 15.02 -7.70 2.13
C THR A 133 13.99 -7.62 3.26
N SER A 134 13.54 -6.41 3.61
CA SER A 134 12.44 -6.19 4.58
C SER A 134 11.14 -6.89 4.17
N VAL A 135 10.80 -6.90 2.87
CA VAL A 135 9.62 -7.60 2.34
C VAL A 135 9.85 -9.11 2.38
N LEU A 136 11.04 -9.57 1.99
CA LEU A 136 11.39 -11.00 2.08
C LEU A 136 11.32 -11.52 3.52
N GLY A 137 11.57 -10.65 4.50
CA GLY A 137 11.44 -10.93 5.93
C GLY A 137 10.01 -11.31 6.36
N MET A 138 8.97 -10.85 5.64
CA MET A 138 7.57 -11.13 5.95
C MET A 138 7.28 -12.63 6.03
N ARG A 139 7.95 -13.47 5.23
CA ARG A 139 7.77 -14.92 5.23
C ARG A 139 8.05 -15.60 6.59
N ASN A 140 8.75 -14.91 7.48
CA ASN A 140 9.19 -15.44 8.76
C ASN A 140 8.39 -14.91 9.95
N VAL A 141 7.39 -14.05 9.73
CA VAL A 141 6.58 -13.52 10.83
C VAL A 141 5.64 -14.61 11.39
N ASP A 142 5.19 -14.42 12.63
CA ASP A 142 4.46 -15.44 13.37
C ASP A 142 3.12 -15.78 12.71
N ASN A 143 2.43 -14.76 12.20
CA ASN A 143 1.13 -14.93 11.56
C ASN A 143 1.19 -15.84 10.32
N ILE A 144 2.24 -15.70 9.50
CA ILE A 144 2.49 -16.55 8.32
C ILE A 144 2.71 -18.01 8.74
N LYS A 145 3.57 -18.23 9.75
CA LYS A 145 3.91 -19.57 10.25
C LYS A 145 2.71 -20.25 10.90
N LYS A 146 1.97 -19.55 11.77
CA LYS A 146 0.82 -20.09 12.51
C LYS A 146 -0.30 -20.51 11.57
N ASN A 147 -0.52 -19.76 10.50
CA ASN A 147 -1.58 -20.04 9.53
C ASN A 147 -1.11 -20.87 8.32
N ASN A 148 0.13 -21.37 8.32
CA ASN A 148 0.72 -22.11 7.19
C ASN A 148 0.53 -21.38 5.84
N VAL A 149 0.70 -20.05 5.85
CA VAL A 149 0.49 -19.21 4.66
C VAL A 149 1.52 -19.57 3.61
N LEU A 150 1.04 -19.84 2.38
CA LEU A 150 1.91 -20.13 1.27
C LEU A 150 2.57 -18.85 0.78
N VAL A 151 3.90 -18.91 0.67
CA VAL A 151 4.72 -17.79 0.21
C VAL A 151 5.12 -18.03 -1.24
N LYS A 152 4.72 -17.13 -2.13
CA LYS A 152 5.00 -17.20 -3.56
C LYS A 152 5.87 -16.03 -3.98
N THR A 153 6.84 -16.33 -4.85
CA THR A 153 7.66 -15.33 -5.50
C THR A 153 7.34 -15.30 -6.97
N VAL A 154 7.15 -14.12 -7.53
CA VAL A 154 6.82 -13.93 -8.96
C VAL A 154 7.79 -12.93 -9.59
N THR A 155 8.06 -13.07 -10.89
CA THR A 155 8.91 -12.10 -11.59
C THR A 155 8.08 -10.88 -12.02
N LYS A 156 8.76 -9.76 -12.24
CA LYS A 156 8.11 -8.54 -12.74
C LYS A 156 7.44 -8.77 -14.10
N GLU A 157 8.10 -9.51 -14.99
CA GLU A 157 7.62 -9.81 -16.35
C GLU A 157 6.33 -10.63 -16.30
N PHE A 158 6.25 -11.59 -15.39
CA PHE A 158 5.05 -12.40 -15.19
C PHE A 158 3.86 -11.54 -14.75
N VAL A 159 4.07 -10.66 -13.78
CA VAL A 159 3.02 -9.76 -13.26
C VAL A 159 2.56 -8.77 -14.34
N ILE A 160 3.50 -8.18 -15.08
CA ILE A 160 3.20 -7.30 -16.20
C ILE A 160 2.39 -8.05 -17.28
N GLY A 161 2.80 -9.28 -17.62
CA GLY A 161 2.08 -10.14 -18.56
C GLY A 161 0.63 -10.39 -18.13
N LEU A 162 0.41 -10.72 -16.85
CA LEU A 162 -0.93 -10.90 -16.29
C LEU A 162 -1.78 -9.63 -16.37
N ILE A 163 -1.20 -8.46 -16.06
CA ILE A 163 -1.91 -7.18 -16.16
C ILE A 163 -2.31 -6.90 -17.61
N PHE A 164 -1.41 -7.14 -18.56
CA PHE A 164 -1.70 -6.92 -19.98
C PHE A 164 -2.79 -7.83 -20.52
N GLU A 165 -2.74 -9.13 -20.21
CA GLU A 165 -3.77 -10.08 -20.65
C GLU A 165 -5.12 -9.72 -20.01
N ARG A 166 -5.17 -9.37 -18.72
CA ARG A 166 -6.40 -8.92 -18.08
C ARG A 166 -6.98 -7.66 -18.74
N GLN A 167 -6.16 -6.66 -19.03
CA GLN A 167 -6.63 -5.46 -19.74
C GLN A 167 -7.12 -5.78 -21.16
N LYS A 168 -6.50 -6.74 -21.84
CA LYS A 168 -6.94 -7.20 -23.16
C LYS A 168 -8.27 -7.95 -23.07
N GLU A 169 -8.46 -8.80 -22.07
CA GLU A 169 -9.74 -9.46 -21.79
C GLU A 169 -10.84 -8.46 -21.44
N GLU A 170 -10.55 -7.45 -20.61
CA GLU A 170 -11.50 -6.38 -20.26
C GLU A 170 -11.89 -5.55 -21.49
N ARG A 171 -10.92 -5.19 -22.35
CA ARG A 171 -11.20 -4.53 -23.63
C ARG A 171 -12.03 -5.42 -24.55
N ASN A 172 -11.66 -6.68 -24.73
CA ASN A 172 -12.39 -7.62 -25.59
C ASN A 172 -13.81 -7.86 -25.06
N SER A 173 -13.98 -7.94 -23.75
CA SER A 173 -15.30 -8.06 -23.10
C SER A 173 -16.14 -6.80 -23.30
N GLN A 174 -15.56 -5.60 -23.23
CA GLN A 174 -16.26 -4.35 -23.58
C GLN A 174 -16.68 -4.33 -25.05
N PHE A 175 -15.82 -4.77 -25.97
CA PHE A 175 -16.17 -4.90 -27.38
C PHE A 175 -17.29 -5.94 -27.61
N ASP A 176 -17.25 -7.08 -26.91
CA ASP A 176 -18.27 -8.11 -26.99
C ASP A 176 -19.61 -7.67 -26.39
N ILE A 177 -19.61 -6.88 -25.31
CA ILE A 177 -20.82 -6.26 -24.74
C ILE A 177 -21.41 -5.25 -25.75
N MET A 178 -20.57 -4.40 -26.35
CA MET A 178 -20.99 -3.44 -27.37
C MET A 178 -21.52 -4.11 -28.66
N LEU A 179 -21.04 -5.33 -28.97
CA LEU A 179 -21.54 -6.15 -30.08
C LEU A 179 -22.79 -6.97 -29.71
N LYS A 180 -22.94 -7.36 -28.44
CA LYS A 180 -24.16 -8.00 -27.91
C LYS A 180 -25.33 -7.03 -27.82
N ASP A 181 -25.10 -5.76 -27.48
CA ASP A 181 -26.11 -4.70 -27.57
C ASP A 181 -26.68 -4.54 -29.00
N LYS A 182 -25.93 -4.93 -30.04
CA LYS A 182 -26.42 -4.97 -31.43
C LYS A 182 -27.12 -6.30 -31.82
N ARG A 183 -27.08 -7.33 -30.98
CA ARG A 183 -27.68 -8.66 -31.23
C ARG A 183 -28.78 -9.04 -30.23
N GLU A 184 -28.90 -8.35 -29.10
CA GLU A 184 -29.94 -8.56 -28.09
C GLU A 184 -31.30 -7.97 -28.47
N GLU A 185 -31.43 -7.30 -29.62
CA GLU A 185 -32.73 -7.04 -30.25
C GLU A 185 -33.40 -8.32 -30.83
N LEU A 186 -32.75 -9.50 -30.78
CA LEU A 186 -33.27 -10.72 -31.44
C LEU A 186 -33.34 -12.03 -30.63
N THR A 187 -32.91 -12.13 -29.36
CA THR A 187 -32.97 -13.46 -28.69
C THR A 187 -33.15 -13.49 -27.16
N GLU A 188 -34.21 -12.86 -26.66
CA GLU A 188 -34.63 -12.91 -25.25
C GLU A 188 -35.56 -14.11 -24.92
N ASN A 189 -35.15 -15.36 -25.17
CA ASN A 189 -36.07 -16.50 -24.88
C ASN A 189 -35.50 -17.87 -24.46
N LEU A 190 -34.22 -18.03 -24.08
CA LEU A 190 -33.70 -19.41 -23.96
C LEU A 190 -32.80 -19.79 -22.77
N ARG A 191 -32.76 -19.07 -21.66
CA ARG A 191 -31.89 -19.53 -20.55
C ARG A 191 -32.40 -19.41 -19.11
N MET A 192 -33.70 -19.55 -18.91
CA MET A 192 -34.26 -19.89 -17.59
C MET A 192 -34.44 -21.41 -17.45
N LYS A 193 -33.34 -22.15 -17.16
CA LYS A 193 -33.46 -23.49 -16.56
C LYS A 193 -32.17 -24.00 -15.89
N LYS A 194 -32.36 -24.47 -14.64
CA LYS A 194 -31.46 -25.20 -13.70
C LYS A 194 -30.69 -24.30 -12.72
N MET A 195 -30.63 -24.57 -11.42
CA MET A 195 -31.12 -25.67 -10.58
C MET A 195 -31.18 -25.18 -9.12
N ARG A 196 -32.03 -25.80 -8.30
CA ARG A 196 -32.08 -25.59 -6.83
C ARG A 196 -30.90 -26.30 -6.19
N GLU A 197 -30.11 -25.61 -5.38
CA GLU A 197 -29.21 -26.21 -4.39
C GLU A 197 -29.34 -25.47 -3.04
N THR A 198 -29.36 -26.26 -1.96
CA THR A 198 -29.37 -25.79 -0.56
C THR A 198 -28.04 -25.10 -0.19
N PRO A 199 -28.04 -23.99 0.55
CA PRO A 199 -26.80 -23.29 0.89
C PRO A 199 -25.98 -24.10 1.91
N ARG A 200 -24.70 -24.34 1.60
CA ARG A 200 -23.67 -24.80 2.55
C ARG A 200 -22.38 -24.02 2.30
N ASP A 201 -21.67 -23.75 3.39
CA ASP A 201 -20.58 -22.77 3.51
C ASP A 201 -19.31 -23.14 2.71
N SER A 202 -18.66 -22.17 2.04
CA SER A 202 -17.31 -22.27 1.45
C SER A 202 -16.35 -21.26 2.11
N TYR A 203 -15.06 -21.28 1.76
CA TYR A 203 -14.03 -20.45 2.39
C TYR A 203 -13.16 -19.80 1.31
N ARG A 204 -12.85 -18.49 1.44
CA ARG A 204 -11.91 -17.79 0.57
C ARG A 204 -10.93 -16.98 1.42
N GLY A 205 -9.70 -17.51 1.57
CA GLY A 205 -8.63 -16.78 2.25
C GLY A 205 -8.20 -15.51 1.51
N ASN A 206 -7.75 -14.51 2.26
CA ASN A 206 -7.25 -13.25 1.68
C ASN A 206 -5.77 -13.38 1.35
N SER A 207 -5.37 -12.96 0.16
CA SER A 207 -3.97 -12.98 -0.25
C SER A 207 -3.37 -11.57 -0.19
N LEU A 208 -2.17 -11.46 0.37
CA LEU A 208 -1.40 -10.22 0.43
C LEU A 208 -0.39 -10.18 -0.72
N PHE A 209 -0.50 -9.17 -1.57
CA PHE A 209 0.43 -8.93 -2.67
C PHE A 209 1.30 -7.72 -2.36
N VAL A 210 2.62 -7.88 -2.42
CA VAL A 210 3.59 -6.81 -2.10
C VAL A 210 4.46 -6.49 -3.31
N TYR A 211 4.33 -5.25 -3.78
CA TYR A 211 5.06 -4.70 -4.92
C TYR A 211 5.85 -3.47 -4.48
N PRO A 212 7.05 -3.24 -5.03
CA PRO A 212 7.78 -2.01 -4.78
C PRO A 212 7.01 -0.83 -5.39
N ALA A 213 6.92 0.27 -4.65
CA ALA A 213 6.51 1.55 -5.21
C ALA A 213 7.58 1.97 -6.25
N GLN A 214 7.16 2.30 -7.46
CA GLN A 214 8.03 2.87 -8.49
C GLN A 214 8.20 4.36 -8.28
#